data_AF-A0A1S3UBF9-F1
#
_entry.id   AF-A0A1S3UBF9-F1
#
_cell.length_a   1.000
_cell.length_b   1.000
_cell.length_c   1.000
_cell.angle_alpha   90.00
_cell.angle_beta   90.00
_cell.angle_gamma   90.00
#
_symmetry.space_group_name_H-M   'P 1'
#
loop_
_entity.id
_entity.type
_entity.pdbx_description
1 polymer ?
#
loop_
_entity_poly.entity_id
_entity_poly.type
_entity_poly.pdbx_seq_one_letter_code
_entity_poly.pdbx_strand_id
1 'polypeptide(L)'
;MRDSLDMMSRERTLLVILLLILLHHISANKDHQEHLCPPSSCGFITNITYPFRLQGDPENCGDERYELGCQNNVTVLYLNFTQYHIQAINYDNYTVRVVDPALQHHNCSSLPLRSLSRSNFSDTYTDSADLYQAGLYLYQIWGYLSFEHIVFLNCNHSVRENGKYVESGECMKWDSKGYSYVVSGDLKAEDLEVGCDVKLVAPTSFRTFNKDSYAAIHRALAYGFEISWINLACQNHCPTKFCYFDSFRQNFVCYRVGGALYTNFVYFSC
;
A
#
# COMPACT_ATOMS: atom_id res chain seq x y z
N MET A 1 54.18 -13.00 -53.45
CA MET A 1 53.93 -11.64 -52.94
C MET A 1 52.45 -11.29 -52.87
N ARG A 2 51.61 -11.72 -53.82
CA ARG A 2 50.16 -11.46 -53.83
C ARG A 2 49.39 -12.22 -52.73
N ASP A 3 49.82 -13.44 -52.40
CA ASP A 3 49.17 -14.27 -51.37
C ASP A 3 49.41 -13.79 -49.93
N SER A 4 50.57 -13.15 -49.65
CA SER A 4 50.84 -12.55 -48.33
C SER A 4 50.06 -11.26 -48.07
N LEU A 5 49.79 -10.47 -49.11
CA LEU A 5 48.97 -9.25 -49.00
C LEU A 5 47.49 -9.58 -48.75
N ASP A 6 46.99 -10.67 -49.33
CA ASP A 6 45.61 -11.14 -49.15
C ASP A 6 45.38 -11.75 -47.76
N MET A 7 46.37 -12.48 -47.24
CA MET A 7 46.36 -13.01 -45.87
C MET A 7 46.37 -11.90 -44.80
N MET A 8 47.18 -10.85 -45.00
CA MET A 8 47.21 -9.68 -44.11
C MET A 8 45.91 -8.85 -44.15
N SER A 9 45.22 -8.82 -45.30
CA SER A 9 43.91 -8.16 -45.45
C SER A 9 42.82 -8.92 -44.69
N ARG A 10 42.82 -10.26 -44.78
CA ARG A 10 41.86 -11.13 -44.10
C ARG A 10 41.97 -11.05 -42.58
N GLU A 11 43.18 -10.99 -42.03
CA GLU A 11 43.41 -10.83 -40.59
C GLU A 11 42.92 -9.48 -40.06
N ARG A 12 43.13 -8.39 -40.82
CA ARG A 12 42.60 -7.07 -40.48
C ARG A 12 41.08 -7.02 -40.49
N THR A 13 40.44 -7.65 -41.46
CA THR A 13 38.97 -7.75 -41.53
C THR A 13 38.41 -8.56 -40.36
N LEU A 14 39.06 -9.66 -39.97
CA LEU A 14 38.66 -10.45 -38.80
C LEU A 14 38.82 -9.68 -37.48
N LEU A 15 39.89 -8.90 -37.33
CA LEU A 15 40.08 -8.03 -36.15
C LEU A 15 39.01 -6.94 -36.06
N VAL A 16 38.65 -6.32 -37.19
CA VAL A 16 37.57 -5.31 -37.23
C VAL A 16 36.21 -5.93 -36.89
N ILE A 17 35.91 -7.12 -37.42
CA ILE A 17 34.67 -7.85 -37.08
C ILE A 17 34.66 -8.23 -35.59
N LEU A 18 35.77 -8.70 -35.03
CA LEU A 18 35.88 -9.03 -33.61
C LEU A 18 35.69 -7.78 -32.72
N LEU A 19 36.28 -6.64 -33.11
CA LEU A 19 36.08 -5.36 -32.45
C LEU A 19 34.62 -4.90 -32.51
N LEU A 20 33.96 -5.02 -33.66
CA LEU A 20 32.55 -4.69 -33.82
C LEU A 20 31.64 -5.60 -32.99
N ILE A 21 31.96 -6.88 -32.88
CA ILE A 21 31.25 -7.85 -32.03
C ILE A 21 31.46 -7.50 -30.54
N LEU A 22 32.70 -7.18 -30.13
CA LEU A 22 33.00 -6.73 -28.77
C LEU A 22 32.28 -5.41 -28.42
N LEU A 23 32.27 -4.45 -29.34
CA LEU A 23 31.51 -3.20 -29.22
C LEU A 23 30.00 -3.47 -29.12
N HIS A 24 29.46 -4.38 -29.94
CA HIS A 24 28.06 -4.82 -29.86
C HIS A 24 27.73 -5.48 -28.51
N HIS A 25 28.61 -6.33 -27.98
CA HIS A 25 28.42 -6.96 -26.67
C HIS A 25 28.51 -5.94 -25.52
N ILE A 26 29.39 -4.93 -25.62
CA ILE A 26 29.48 -3.85 -24.62
C ILE A 26 28.23 -2.96 -24.66
N SER A 27 27.66 -2.69 -25.83
CA SER A 27 26.39 -1.95 -25.96
C SER A 27 25.16 -2.78 -25.60
N ALA A 28 25.15 -4.09 -25.88
CA ALA A 28 24.06 -4.99 -25.53
C ALA A 28 24.00 -5.30 -24.02
N ASN A 29 25.13 -5.23 -23.31
CA ASN A 29 25.15 -5.37 -21.85
C ASN A 29 24.71 -4.12 -21.08
N LYS A 30 24.58 -2.95 -21.74
CA LYS A 30 24.08 -1.74 -21.06
C LYS A 30 22.57 -1.83 -20.81
N ASP A 31 21.82 -2.48 -21.69
CA ASP A 31 20.36 -2.60 -21.59
C ASP A 31 19.86 -3.56 -20.48
N HIS A 32 20.76 -4.30 -19.83
CA HIS A 32 20.40 -5.24 -18.75
C HIS A 32 20.96 -4.86 -17.38
N GLN A 33 21.66 -3.73 -17.26
CA GLN A 33 22.22 -3.24 -16.00
C GLN A 33 21.57 -1.95 -15.48
N GLU A 34 20.61 -1.38 -16.21
CA GLU A 34 20.02 -0.05 -15.94
C GLU A 34 19.07 0.05 -14.74
N HIS A 35 18.74 -1.03 -14.03
CA HIS A 35 17.67 -0.99 -13.01
C HIS A 35 17.97 -1.63 -11.64
N LEU A 36 19.21 -2.06 -11.36
CA LEU A 36 19.54 -2.57 -10.02
C LEU A 36 19.98 -1.43 -9.11
N CYS A 37 19.00 -0.68 -8.62
CA CYS A 37 19.20 0.24 -7.51
C CYS A 37 19.47 -0.56 -6.24
N PRO A 38 20.55 -0.30 -5.50
CA PRO A 38 20.74 -0.89 -4.19
C PRO A 38 19.58 -0.46 -3.28
N PRO A 39 19.12 -1.33 -2.36
CA PRO A 39 18.09 -0.95 -1.40
C PRO A 39 18.54 0.23 -0.54
N SER A 40 17.65 1.21 -0.39
CA SER A 40 17.80 2.32 0.55
C SER A 40 17.31 1.92 1.95
N SER A 41 17.67 2.71 2.96
CA SER A 41 17.28 2.44 4.36
C SER A 41 17.08 3.72 5.15
N CYS A 42 16.13 3.69 6.09
CA CYS A 42 15.89 4.76 7.05
C CYS A 42 15.30 4.18 8.35
N GLY A 43 15.96 4.41 9.48
CA GLY A 43 15.53 3.85 10.76
C GLY A 43 15.57 2.33 10.77
N PHE A 44 14.46 1.72 11.19
CA PHE A 44 14.30 0.27 11.21
C PHE A 44 13.83 -0.31 9.87
N ILE A 45 13.46 0.53 8.89
CA ILE A 45 13.14 0.08 7.54
C ILE A 45 14.45 0.02 6.75
N THR A 46 14.98 -1.18 6.59
CA THR A 46 16.32 -1.41 6.02
C THR A 46 16.31 -1.83 4.55
N ASN A 47 15.15 -2.12 3.98
CA ASN A 47 15.00 -2.64 2.62
C ASN A 47 13.93 -1.83 1.86
N ILE A 48 14.29 -0.59 1.49
CA ILE A 48 13.47 0.28 0.66
C ILE A 48 13.91 0.06 -0.79
N THR A 49 13.03 -0.51 -1.59
CA THR A 49 13.25 -0.84 -3.00
C THR A 49 12.03 -0.41 -3.81
N TYR A 50 12.14 -0.55 -5.14
CA TYR A 50 11.04 -0.26 -6.05
C TYR A 50 9.71 -0.89 -5.57
N PRO A 51 8.61 -0.12 -5.52
CA PRO A 51 8.44 1.21 -6.10
C PRO A 51 8.89 2.37 -5.22
N PHE A 52 9.18 2.13 -3.95
CA PHE A 52 9.55 3.20 -3.02
C PHE A 52 10.94 3.73 -3.28
N ARG A 53 11.13 5.00 -2.95
CA ARG A 53 12.42 5.69 -2.91
C ARG A 53 12.45 6.67 -1.75
N LEU A 54 13.64 6.99 -1.25
CA LEU A 54 13.86 8.09 -0.32
C LEU A 54 14.16 9.39 -1.07
N GLN A 55 13.87 10.51 -0.42
CA GLN A 55 14.34 11.80 -0.86
C GLN A 55 15.89 11.80 -0.96
N GLY A 56 16.41 11.98 -2.18
CA GLY A 56 17.85 11.94 -2.47
C GLY A 56 18.34 10.65 -3.12
N ASP A 57 17.49 9.62 -3.26
CA ASP A 57 17.80 8.48 -4.12
C ASP A 57 17.98 8.95 -5.57
N PRO A 58 18.85 8.30 -6.38
CA PRO A 58 19.05 8.64 -7.79
C PRO A 58 17.73 8.68 -8.58
N GLU A 59 17.63 9.55 -9.58
CA GLU A 59 16.39 9.73 -10.36
C GLU A 59 15.87 8.44 -11.01
N ASN A 60 16.78 7.53 -11.37
CA ASN A 60 16.45 6.23 -11.97
C ASN A 60 16.06 5.15 -10.94
N CYS A 61 15.97 5.49 -9.64
CA CYS A 61 15.69 4.56 -8.56
C CYS A 61 14.32 4.83 -7.92
N GLY A 62 13.45 3.82 -7.97
CA GLY A 62 12.07 3.91 -7.48
C GLY A 62 11.17 4.78 -8.38
N ASP A 63 9.92 4.92 -7.98
CA ASP A 63 8.91 5.75 -8.65
C ASP A 63 8.72 7.04 -7.84
N GLU A 64 8.82 8.20 -8.49
CA GLU A 64 8.66 9.52 -7.84
C GLU A 64 7.32 9.67 -7.11
N ARG A 65 6.28 8.96 -7.57
CA ARG A 65 4.97 8.96 -6.93
C ARG A 65 4.99 8.27 -5.55
N TYR A 66 5.94 7.36 -5.32
CA TYR A 66 6.08 6.56 -4.10
C TYR A 66 7.28 7.02 -3.25
N GLU A 67 7.59 8.32 -3.28
CA GLU A 67 8.65 8.91 -2.45
C GLU A 67 8.29 8.87 -0.96
N LEU A 68 9.25 8.42 -0.15
CA LEU A 68 9.20 8.35 1.30
C LEU A 68 10.13 9.40 1.92
N GLY A 69 9.67 9.99 3.02
CA GLY A 69 10.50 10.86 3.86
C GLY A 69 11.35 10.05 4.82
N CYS A 70 12.49 10.61 5.23
CA CYS A 70 13.28 10.11 6.35
C CYS A 70 13.53 11.26 7.34
N GLN A 71 12.80 11.26 8.46
CA GLN A 71 12.88 12.32 9.46
C GLN A 71 13.35 11.75 10.80
N ASN A 72 14.45 12.29 11.35
CA ASN A 72 15.00 11.84 12.64
C ASN A 72 15.14 10.31 12.74
N ASN A 73 15.62 9.68 11.66
CA ASN A 73 15.76 8.23 11.55
C ASN A 73 14.43 7.46 11.62
N VAL A 74 13.32 8.09 11.21
CA VAL A 74 11.99 7.47 11.07
C VAL A 74 11.56 7.58 9.60
N THR A 75 11.15 6.46 9.01
CA THR A 75 10.60 6.43 7.65
C THR A 75 9.17 6.94 7.67
N VAL A 76 8.86 7.87 6.78
CA VAL A 76 7.61 8.64 6.77
C VAL A 76 6.92 8.49 5.41
N LEU A 77 5.61 8.27 5.45
CA LEU A 77 4.73 8.32 4.29
C LEU A 77 3.80 9.54 4.39
N TYR A 78 3.61 10.24 3.27
CA TYR A 78 2.66 11.33 3.18
C TYR A 78 1.40 10.88 2.43
N LEU A 79 0.25 10.93 3.09
CA LEU A 79 -1.06 10.66 2.50
C LEU A 79 -1.89 11.93 2.56
N ASN A 80 -2.22 12.53 1.41
CA ASN A 80 -3.02 13.77 1.33
C ASN A 80 -2.53 14.86 2.31
N PHE A 81 -1.22 15.16 2.27
CA PHE A 81 -0.54 16.12 3.16
C PHE A 81 -0.57 15.76 4.66
N THR A 82 -0.89 14.52 4.99
CA THR A 82 -0.85 14.00 6.37
C THR A 82 0.33 13.06 6.51
N GLN A 83 1.09 13.24 7.58
CA GLN A 83 2.27 12.46 7.88
C GLN A 83 1.89 11.18 8.63
N TYR A 84 2.38 10.04 8.16
CA TYR A 84 2.27 8.75 8.84
C TYR A 84 3.65 8.10 8.98
N HIS A 85 3.88 7.41 10.11
CA HIS A 85 5.11 6.65 10.32
C HIS A 85 4.96 5.25 9.72
N ILE A 86 5.88 4.85 8.85
CA ILE A 86 5.91 3.50 8.29
C ILE A 86 6.39 2.52 9.37
N GLN A 87 5.62 1.46 9.59
CA GLN A 87 5.90 0.38 10.54
C GLN A 87 6.35 -0.92 9.86
N ALA A 88 5.97 -1.14 8.60
CA ALA A 88 6.45 -2.25 7.79
C ALA A 88 6.14 -2.00 6.32
N ILE A 89 6.99 -2.53 5.44
CA ILE A 89 6.73 -2.65 4.01
C ILE A 89 6.74 -4.13 3.67
N ASN A 90 5.66 -4.63 3.09
CA ASN A 90 5.52 -6.01 2.67
C ASN A 90 5.41 -6.07 1.14
N TYR A 91 6.50 -6.47 0.50
CA TYR A 91 6.57 -6.57 -0.96
C TYR A 91 5.83 -7.78 -1.53
N ASP A 92 5.68 -8.86 -0.76
CA ASP A 92 4.96 -10.05 -1.19
C ASP A 92 3.45 -9.77 -1.34
N ASN A 93 2.91 -9.02 -0.38
CA ASN A 93 1.49 -8.64 -0.35
C ASN A 93 1.20 -7.24 -0.91
N TYR A 94 2.22 -6.49 -1.33
CA TYR A 94 2.10 -5.13 -1.84
C TYR A 94 1.41 -4.17 -0.85
N THR A 95 1.73 -4.28 0.45
CA THR A 95 1.15 -3.46 1.52
C THR A 95 2.18 -2.71 2.35
N VAL A 96 1.86 -1.48 2.74
CA VAL A 96 2.64 -0.67 3.68
C VAL A 96 1.78 -0.47 4.90
N ARG A 97 2.30 -0.87 6.05
CA ARG A 97 1.67 -0.64 7.34
C ARG A 97 2.16 0.68 7.90
N VAL A 98 1.24 1.58 8.20
CA VAL A 98 1.53 2.91 8.73
C VAL A 98 0.75 3.16 10.02
N VAL A 99 1.27 4.05 10.85
CA VAL A 99 0.61 4.51 12.08
C VAL A 99 0.57 6.03 12.13
N ASP A 100 -0.53 6.57 12.65
CA ASP A 100 -0.64 8.01 12.91
C ASP A 100 0.36 8.38 14.02
N PRO A 101 1.27 9.34 13.81
CA PRO A 101 2.30 9.71 14.79
C PRO A 101 1.71 10.27 16.10
N ALA A 102 0.45 10.71 16.14
CA ALA A 102 -0.19 11.14 17.37
C ALA A 102 -0.59 9.98 18.30
N LEU A 103 -0.67 8.74 17.78
CA LEU A 103 -1.00 7.56 18.59
C LEU A 103 0.20 7.10 19.42
N GLN A 104 0.00 7.02 20.73
CA GLN A 104 1.03 6.68 21.71
C GLN A 104 0.64 5.40 22.47
N HIS A 105 1.51 4.38 22.46
CA HIS A 105 1.21 3.04 22.98
C HIS A 105 0.77 2.99 24.45
N HIS A 106 1.21 3.95 25.28
CA HIS A 106 0.93 4.01 26.72
C HIS A 106 0.01 5.17 27.14
N ASN A 107 -0.59 5.86 26.18
CA ASN A 107 -1.46 6.99 26.45
C ASN A 107 -2.81 6.73 25.77
N CYS A 108 -3.75 6.18 26.53
CA CYS A 108 -5.06 5.83 25.99
C CYS A 108 -5.88 7.06 25.54
N SER A 109 -5.50 8.27 25.94
CA SER A 109 -6.12 9.52 25.48
C SER A 109 -5.57 10.01 24.13
N SER A 110 -4.52 9.38 23.60
CA SER A 110 -3.96 9.77 22.31
C SER A 110 -4.90 9.36 21.18
N LEU A 111 -5.21 10.29 20.29
CA LEU A 111 -6.11 10.06 19.16
C LEU A 111 -5.40 10.36 17.83
N PRO A 112 -5.82 9.71 16.73
CA PRO A 112 -5.43 10.10 15.39
C PRO A 112 -5.70 11.58 15.12
N LEU A 113 -4.82 12.24 14.37
CA LEU A 113 -4.92 13.67 14.08
C LEU A 113 -6.09 14.00 13.14
N ARG A 114 -6.45 13.06 12.27
CA ARG A 114 -7.46 13.25 11.23
C ARG A 114 -8.32 12.02 11.09
N SER A 115 -9.58 12.25 10.74
CA SER A 115 -10.49 11.17 10.37
C SER A 115 -10.04 10.59 9.03
N LEU A 116 -9.94 9.27 8.97
CA LEU A 116 -9.53 8.55 7.79
C LEU A 116 -10.43 7.32 7.63
N SER A 117 -11.08 7.24 6.47
CA SER A 117 -12.03 6.19 6.12
C SER A 117 -11.66 5.58 4.77
N ARG A 118 -12.48 4.62 4.31
CA ARG A 118 -12.32 4.00 3.00
C ARG A 118 -12.33 5.03 1.86
N SER A 119 -13.14 6.08 1.97
CA SER A 119 -13.29 7.08 0.90
C SER A 119 -12.03 7.91 0.67
N ASN A 120 -11.04 7.83 1.55
CA ASN A 120 -9.73 8.48 1.36
C ASN A 120 -8.79 7.70 0.42
N PHE A 121 -9.16 6.49 0.01
CA PHE A 121 -8.35 5.58 -0.82
C PHE A 121 -9.14 4.96 -1.98
N SER A 122 -10.32 5.51 -2.25
CA SER A 122 -11.23 5.04 -3.28
C SER A 122 -12.19 6.18 -3.58
N ASP A 123 -11.95 6.89 -4.68
CA ASP A 123 -13.02 7.65 -5.30
C ASP A 123 -14.03 6.63 -5.90
N THR A 124 -15.30 6.79 -5.56
CA THR A 124 -16.39 5.93 -6.06
C THR A 124 -16.88 6.39 -7.43
N TYR A 125 -16.44 7.56 -7.90
CA TYR A 125 -16.97 8.23 -9.08
C TYR A 125 -15.96 8.41 -10.22
N THR A 126 -14.66 8.26 -9.95
CA THR A 126 -13.61 8.45 -10.95
C THR A 126 -12.76 7.19 -11.11
N ASP A 127 -12.50 6.77 -12.35
CA ASP A 127 -11.55 5.71 -12.70
C ASP A 127 -10.08 6.04 -12.32
N SER A 128 -9.82 7.20 -11.69
CA SER A 128 -8.50 7.48 -11.11
C SER A 128 -8.33 6.68 -9.83
N ALA A 129 -7.54 5.61 -9.92
CA ALA A 129 -7.08 4.91 -8.74
C ALA A 129 -6.06 5.77 -7.98
N ASP A 130 -6.35 6.03 -6.71
CA ASP A 130 -5.36 6.54 -5.76
C ASP A 130 -4.08 5.67 -5.79
N LEU A 131 -2.91 6.29 -5.60
CA LEU A 131 -1.62 5.59 -5.55
C LEU A 131 -1.63 4.43 -4.54
N TYR A 132 -2.35 4.66 -3.43
CA TYR A 132 -2.57 3.68 -2.38
C TYR A 132 -4.07 3.38 -2.26
N GLN A 133 -4.39 2.11 -2.11
CA GLN A 133 -5.76 1.63 -2.02
C GLN A 133 -6.02 0.97 -0.66
N ALA A 134 -7.26 1.10 -0.18
CA ALA A 134 -7.71 0.44 1.04
C ALA A 134 -8.13 -1.02 0.84
N GLY A 135 -8.39 -1.45 -0.39
CA GLY A 135 -8.84 -2.80 -0.73
C GLY A 135 -7.77 -3.61 -1.47
N LEU A 136 -7.89 -4.94 -1.40
CA LEU A 136 -6.99 -5.86 -2.10
C LEU A 136 -7.48 -6.29 -3.50
N TYR A 137 -8.72 -5.93 -3.87
CA TYR A 137 -9.33 -6.33 -5.14
C TYR A 137 -9.80 -5.12 -5.95
N LEU A 138 -9.21 -4.92 -7.13
CA LEU A 138 -9.42 -3.76 -8.01
C LEU A 138 -10.84 -3.63 -8.60
N TYR A 139 -11.72 -4.62 -8.45
CA TYR A 139 -13.01 -4.62 -9.15
C TYR A 139 -14.22 -4.97 -8.28
N GLN A 140 -14.02 -5.25 -6.99
CA GLN A 140 -15.13 -5.39 -6.06
C GLN A 140 -15.18 -4.14 -5.22
N ILE A 141 -16.12 -3.26 -5.53
CA ILE A 141 -16.56 -2.14 -4.68
C ILE A 141 -17.00 -2.66 -3.29
N TRP A 142 -17.07 -3.99 -3.09
CA TRP A 142 -17.35 -4.71 -1.85
C TRP A 142 -16.20 -5.64 -1.42
N GLY A 143 -14.99 -5.43 -1.93
CA GLY A 143 -13.82 -6.24 -1.61
C GLY A 143 -13.36 -6.06 -0.16
N TYR A 144 -12.76 -7.10 0.42
CA TYR A 144 -12.18 -7.05 1.75
C TYR A 144 -11.20 -5.88 1.88
N LEU A 145 -11.48 -4.98 2.83
CA LEU A 145 -10.58 -3.90 3.19
C LEU A 145 -9.36 -4.46 3.91
N SER A 146 -8.20 -3.86 3.66
CA SER A 146 -6.94 -4.15 4.36
C SER A 146 -6.99 -3.75 5.84
N PHE A 147 -7.99 -2.96 6.25
CA PHE A 147 -8.21 -2.52 7.63
C PHE A 147 -9.69 -2.58 8.02
N GLU A 148 -9.94 -2.61 9.33
CA GLU A 148 -11.25 -2.35 9.94
C GLU A 148 -11.33 -0.88 10.38
N HIS A 149 -12.53 -0.30 10.41
CA HIS A 149 -12.76 1.02 10.98
C HIS A 149 -12.98 0.96 12.48
N ILE A 150 -12.51 1.98 13.16
CA ILE A 150 -12.82 2.31 14.55
C ILE A 150 -13.51 3.66 14.53
N VAL A 151 -14.77 3.69 14.98
CA VAL A 151 -15.63 4.87 14.93
C VAL A 151 -15.79 5.40 16.35
N PHE A 152 -15.32 6.62 16.56
CA PHE A 152 -15.45 7.34 17.83
C PHE A 152 -16.72 8.18 17.80
N LEU A 153 -17.51 8.03 18.85
CA LEU A 153 -18.84 8.61 18.98
C LEU A 153 -18.93 9.42 20.27
N ASN A 154 -19.76 10.45 20.23
CA ASN A 154 -20.18 11.16 21.42
C ASN A 154 -21.71 11.24 21.44
N CYS A 155 -22.30 10.77 22.52
CA CYS A 155 -23.75 10.67 22.69
C CYS A 155 -24.22 11.59 23.82
N ASN A 156 -25.42 12.14 23.68
CA ASN A 156 -26.07 12.93 24.73
C ASN A 156 -26.77 12.08 25.81
N HIS A 157 -26.75 10.75 25.67
CA HIS A 157 -27.34 9.78 26.59
C HIS A 157 -26.49 8.49 26.63
N SER A 158 -26.76 7.65 27.63
CA SER A 158 -26.06 6.39 27.83
C SER A 158 -26.58 5.29 26.89
N VAL A 159 -25.68 4.65 26.16
CA VAL A 159 -25.97 3.53 25.24
C VAL A 159 -25.46 2.22 25.84
N ARG A 160 -26.14 1.70 26.87
CA ARG A 160 -25.69 0.47 27.58
C ARG A 160 -26.25 -0.82 27.00
N GLU A 161 -27.37 -0.75 26.32
CA GLU A 161 -28.08 -1.94 25.81
C GLU A 161 -27.52 -2.40 24.46
N ASN A 162 -26.81 -1.52 23.75
CA ASN A 162 -26.19 -1.84 22.47
C ASN A 162 -24.75 -2.33 22.68
N GLY A 163 -24.56 -3.65 22.58
CA GLY A 163 -23.24 -4.28 22.76
C GLY A 163 -22.17 -3.87 21.75
N LYS A 164 -22.51 -3.11 20.69
CA LYS A 164 -21.52 -2.56 19.75
C LYS A 164 -20.76 -1.35 20.33
N TYR A 165 -21.33 -0.66 21.31
CA TYR A 165 -20.81 0.59 21.85
C TYR A 165 -19.94 0.32 23.07
N VAL A 166 -18.63 0.51 22.91
CA VAL A 166 -17.66 0.35 24.00
C VAL A 166 -17.36 1.70 24.62
N GLU A 167 -17.59 1.84 25.92
CA GLU A 167 -17.31 3.08 26.64
C GLU A 167 -15.80 3.35 26.69
N SER A 168 -15.38 4.57 26.33
CA SER A 168 -13.97 4.96 26.38
C SER A 168 -13.48 5.33 27.79
N GLY A 169 -14.39 5.44 28.76
CA GLY A 169 -14.10 5.77 30.14
C GLY A 169 -13.42 7.13 30.30
N GLU A 170 -12.40 7.19 31.15
CA GLU A 170 -11.62 8.43 31.39
C GLU A 170 -10.59 8.72 30.29
N CYS A 171 -10.31 7.76 29.40
CA CYS A 171 -9.32 7.95 28.34
C CYS A 171 -9.72 9.07 27.40
N MET A 172 -11.00 9.22 27.09
CA MET A 172 -11.47 10.21 26.13
C MET A 172 -12.87 10.68 26.48
N LYS A 173 -13.03 12.00 26.59
CA LYS A 173 -14.32 12.70 26.68
C LYS A 173 -14.33 13.88 25.73
N TRP A 174 -15.24 13.87 24.76
CA TRP A 174 -15.42 14.98 23.83
C TRP A 174 -16.12 16.16 24.48
N ASP A 175 -17.18 15.87 25.25
CA ASP A 175 -17.95 16.86 25.99
C ASP A 175 -17.96 16.52 27.48
N SER A 176 -17.92 17.54 28.34
CA SER A 176 -17.93 17.35 29.80
C SER A 176 -19.19 16.66 30.34
N LYS A 177 -20.29 16.70 29.57
CA LYS A 177 -21.58 16.07 29.90
C LYS A 177 -21.97 14.94 28.94
N GLY A 178 -21.14 14.65 27.93
CA GLY A 178 -21.42 13.63 26.92
C GLY A 178 -20.91 12.25 27.33
N TYR A 179 -21.43 11.23 26.66
CA TYR A 179 -20.98 9.84 26.78
C TYR A 179 -20.13 9.49 25.55
N SER A 180 -18.88 9.12 25.79
CA SER A 180 -17.94 8.80 24.71
C SER A 180 -17.83 7.29 24.50
N TYR A 181 -18.02 6.89 23.25
CA TYR A 181 -18.07 5.50 22.84
C TYR A 181 -17.17 5.24 21.65
N VAL A 182 -16.81 3.98 21.47
CA VAL A 182 -16.11 3.48 20.31
C VAL A 182 -16.83 2.25 19.77
N VAL A 183 -17.01 2.22 18.46
CA VAL A 183 -17.52 1.05 17.72
C VAL A 183 -16.41 0.52 16.83
N SER A 184 -16.21 -0.79 16.84
CA SER A 184 -15.26 -1.49 15.96
C SER A 184 -15.98 -2.14 14.79
N GLY A 185 -15.48 -1.91 13.58
CA GLY A 185 -16.03 -2.39 12.32
C GLY A 185 -16.97 -1.39 11.65
N ASP A 186 -17.68 -1.86 10.63
CA ASP A 186 -18.62 -1.06 9.86
C ASP A 186 -19.81 -0.64 10.74
N LEU A 187 -19.93 0.67 10.97
CA LEU A 187 -21.11 1.27 11.60
C LEU A 187 -22.15 1.62 10.52
N LYS A 188 -23.20 0.82 10.43
CA LYS A 188 -24.32 1.11 9.53
C LYS A 188 -25.16 2.26 10.08
N ALA A 189 -25.84 2.99 9.18
CA ALA A 189 -26.75 4.06 9.57
C ALA A 189 -27.88 3.56 10.50
N GLU A 190 -28.34 2.31 10.34
CA GLU A 190 -29.34 1.68 11.20
C GLU A 190 -28.84 1.38 12.62
N ASP A 191 -27.51 1.29 12.81
CA ASP A 191 -26.87 1.01 14.10
C ASP A 191 -26.46 2.27 14.85
N LEU A 192 -26.58 3.45 14.22
CA LEU A 192 -26.24 4.73 14.83
C LEU A 192 -27.40 5.18 15.74
N GLU A 193 -27.13 5.24 17.04
CA GLU A 193 -28.13 5.62 18.04
C GLU A 193 -28.48 7.11 17.95
N VAL A 194 -29.76 7.42 18.13
CA VAL A 194 -30.28 8.79 18.01
C VAL A 194 -29.71 9.68 19.12
N GLY A 195 -29.04 10.77 18.74
CA GLY A 195 -28.36 11.66 19.69
C GLY A 195 -26.88 11.33 19.91
N CYS A 196 -26.33 10.43 19.08
CA CYS A 196 -24.89 10.20 18.95
C CYS A 196 -24.34 10.86 17.67
N ASP A 197 -23.20 11.52 17.81
CA ASP A 197 -22.44 12.11 16.70
C ASP A 197 -21.13 11.35 16.49
N VAL A 198 -20.83 11.04 15.23
CA VAL A 198 -19.49 10.56 14.83
C VAL A 198 -18.50 11.72 14.96
N LYS A 199 -17.45 11.53 15.77
CA LYS A 199 -16.39 12.52 15.99
C LYS A 199 -15.13 12.21 15.19
N LEU A 200 -14.78 10.93 15.07
CA LEU A 200 -13.57 10.48 14.38
C LEU A 200 -13.75 9.07 13.83
N VAL A 201 -13.18 8.80 12.66
CA VAL A 201 -13.03 7.44 12.11
C VAL A 201 -11.54 7.18 11.91
N ALA A 202 -11.07 6.02 12.35
CA ALA A 202 -9.68 5.64 12.23
C ALA A 202 -9.55 4.17 11.84
N PRO A 203 -8.60 3.81 10.97
CA PRO A 203 -8.39 2.42 10.58
C PRO A 203 -7.46 1.66 11.54
N THR A 204 -7.62 0.34 11.58
CA THR A 204 -6.62 -0.59 12.11
C THR A 204 -6.58 -1.86 11.27
N SER A 205 -5.38 -2.37 10.99
CA SER A 205 -5.20 -3.70 10.36
C SER A 205 -4.98 -4.81 11.37
N PHE A 206 -4.94 -4.49 12.67
CA PHE A 206 -4.93 -5.50 13.71
C PHE A 206 -6.35 -6.03 13.89
N ARG A 207 -6.66 -7.25 13.42
CA ARG A 207 -8.03 -7.79 13.46
C ARG A 207 -8.33 -8.68 14.68
N THR A 208 -7.30 -9.19 15.34
CA THR A 208 -7.40 -10.20 16.41
C THR A 208 -7.33 -9.59 17.82
N PHE A 209 -8.02 -8.47 18.04
CA PHE A 209 -8.11 -7.82 19.35
C PHE A 209 -9.48 -8.03 20.00
N ASN A 210 -9.52 -7.83 21.32
CA ASN A 210 -10.78 -7.81 22.06
C ASN A 210 -11.57 -6.54 21.72
N LYS A 211 -12.65 -6.67 20.96
CA LYS A 211 -13.49 -5.56 20.52
C LYS A 211 -14.32 -4.95 21.65
N ASP A 212 -14.45 -5.60 22.80
CA ASP A 212 -15.24 -5.14 23.95
C ASP A 212 -14.43 -4.27 24.93
N SER A 213 -13.15 -4.03 24.65
CA SER A 213 -12.25 -3.28 25.53
C SER A 213 -11.64 -2.10 24.80
N TYR A 214 -11.90 -0.89 25.29
CA TYR A 214 -11.29 0.33 24.75
C TYR A 214 -9.76 0.25 24.75
N ALA A 215 -9.15 -0.30 25.80
CA ALA A 215 -7.70 -0.47 25.86
C ALA A 215 -7.15 -1.45 24.80
N ALA A 216 -7.93 -2.46 24.39
CA ALA A 216 -7.56 -3.35 23.30
C ALA A 216 -7.77 -2.67 21.93
N ILE A 217 -8.87 -1.94 21.75
CA ILE A 217 -9.12 -1.11 20.55
C ILE A 217 -8.01 -0.07 20.36
N HIS A 218 -7.62 0.64 21.42
CA HIS A 218 -6.58 1.66 21.38
C HIS A 218 -5.21 1.07 21.01
N ARG A 219 -4.86 -0.10 21.58
CA ARG A 219 -3.66 -0.84 21.15
C ARG A 219 -3.73 -1.27 19.68
N ALA A 220 -4.92 -1.64 19.19
CA ALA A 220 -5.12 -1.95 17.77
C ALA A 220 -4.89 -0.72 16.89
N LEU A 221 -5.31 0.48 17.32
CA LEU A 221 -5.00 1.72 16.61
C LEU A 221 -3.49 1.99 16.60
N ALA A 222 -2.81 1.84 17.74
CA ALA A 222 -1.37 2.03 17.86
C ALA A 222 -0.55 1.01 17.04
N TYR A 223 -1.13 -0.13 16.65
CA TYR A 223 -0.52 -1.06 15.69
C TYR A 223 -0.48 -0.49 14.26
N GLY A 224 -1.43 0.38 13.94
CA GLY A 224 -1.57 1.01 12.63
C GLY A 224 -2.45 0.24 11.65
N PHE A 225 -2.38 0.63 10.39
CA PHE A 225 -3.20 0.11 9.30
C PHE A 225 -2.40 -0.06 8.02
N GLU A 226 -2.83 -0.99 7.18
CA GLU A 226 -2.23 -1.36 5.92
C GLU A 226 -2.96 -0.68 4.76
N ILE A 227 -2.19 -0.11 3.85
CA ILE A 227 -2.66 0.37 2.55
C ILE A 227 -1.83 -0.29 1.46
N SER A 228 -2.39 -0.42 0.27
CA SER A 228 -1.80 -1.23 -0.79
C SER A 228 -1.39 -0.42 -2.00
N TRP A 229 -0.22 -0.73 -2.58
CA TRP A 229 0.20 -0.23 -3.90
C TRP A 229 0.02 -1.29 -5.00
N ILE A 230 -0.83 -2.29 -4.76
CA ILE A 230 -1.03 -3.42 -5.67
C ILE A 230 -1.48 -3.00 -7.07
N ASN A 231 -2.10 -1.82 -7.21
CA ASN A 231 -2.44 -1.26 -8.51
C ASN A 231 -1.21 -1.01 -9.38
N LEU A 232 -0.14 -0.42 -8.84
CA LEU A 232 1.10 -0.22 -9.59
C LEU A 232 1.71 -1.57 -10.00
N ALA A 233 1.74 -2.54 -9.09
CA ALA A 233 2.25 -3.87 -9.40
C ALA A 233 1.42 -4.55 -10.50
N CYS A 234 0.10 -4.36 -10.47
CA CYS A 234 -0.83 -4.82 -11.48
C CYS A 234 -0.62 -4.14 -12.84
N GLN A 235 -0.44 -2.81 -12.87
CA GLN A 235 -0.14 -2.05 -14.09
C GLN A 235 1.17 -2.51 -14.73
N ASN A 236 2.20 -2.75 -13.91
CA ASN A 236 3.49 -3.23 -14.38
C ASN A 236 3.40 -4.67 -14.93
N HIS A 237 2.61 -5.55 -14.29
CA HIS A 237 2.47 -6.94 -14.71
C HIS A 237 1.49 -7.12 -15.88
N CYS A 238 0.44 -6.31 -15.94
CA CYS A 238 -0.68 -6.41 -16.88
C CYS A 238 -1.01 -5.05 -17.56
N PRO A 239 -0.13 -4.47 -18.40
CA PRO A 239 -0.27 -3.07 -18.85
C PRO A 239 -1.55 -2.72 -19.62
N THR A 240 -2.20 -3.70 -20.25
CA THR A 240 -3.38 -3.51 -21.12
C THR A 240 -4.55 -4.44 -20.78
N LYS A 241 -4.48 -5.07 -19.61
CA LYS A 241 -5.44 -6.11 -19.18
C LYS A 241 -5.93 -5.78 -17.78
N PHE A 242 -7.12 -6.26 -17.46
CA PHE A 242 -7.54 -6.27 -16.07
C PHE A 242 -6.65 -7.23 -15.30
N CYS A 243 -6.36 -6.91 -14.05
CA CYS A 243 -5.69 -7.85 -13.20
C CYS A 243 -6.21 -7.85 -11.77
N TYR A 244 -5.98 -8.99 -11.13
CA TYR A 244 -6.15 -9.18 -9.70
C TYR A 244 -4.96 -9.99 -9.19
N PHE A 245 -4.70 -9.88 -7.89
CA PHE A 245 -3.68 -10.67 -7.21
C PHE A 245 -4.32 -11.89 -6.55
N ASP A 246 -3.85 -13.09 -6.92
CA ASP A 246 -4.23 -14.32 -6.26
C ASP A 246 -3.30 -14.52 -5.05
N SER A 247 -3.81 -14.19 -3.86
CA SER A 247 -3.04 -14.29 -2.62
C SER A 247 -2.66 -15.73 -2.25
N PHE A 248 -3.38 -16.74 -2.75
CA PHE A 248 -3.05 -18.15 -2.49
C PHE A 248 -1.88 -18.61 -3.36
N ARG A 249 -1.84 -18.16 -4.62
CA ARG A 249 -0.78 -18.48 -5.57
C ARG A 249 0.38 -17.50 -5.57
N GLN A 250 0.24 -16.38 -4.85
CA GLN A 250 1.21 -15.29 -4.80
C GLN A 250 1.57 -14.79 -6.21
N ASN A 251 0.56 -14.63 -7.08
CA ASN A 251 0.76 -14.19 -8.45
C ASN A 251 -0.34 -13.26 -8.96
N PHE A 252 -0.02 -12.50 -10.01
CA PHE A 252 -1.00 -11.69 -10.72
C PHE A 252 -1.64 -12.49 -11.84
N VAL A 253 -2.95 -12.33 -12.00
CA VAL A 253 -3.71 -12.94 -13.10
C VAL A 253 -4.25 -11.84 -14.00
N CYS A 254 -3.79 -11.80 -15.25
CA CYS A 254 -4.26 -10.86 -16.25
C CYS A 254 -5.38 -11.45 -17.11
N TYR A 255 -6.51 -10.75 -17.27
CA TYR A 255 -7.57 -11.12 -18.19
C TYR A 255 -7.92 -9.98 -19.15
N ARG A 256 -8.22 -10.33 -20.40
CA ARG A 256 -8.79 -9.37 -21.36
C ARG A 256 -10.28 -9.28 -21.10
N VAL A 257 -10.83 -8.06 -21.03
CA VAL A 257 -12.27 -7.91 -21.26
C VAL A 257 -12.50 -8.19 -22.74
N GLY A 258 -13.02 -9.39 -23.01
CA GLY A 258 -13.40 -9.78 -24.35
C GLY A 258 -14.62 -8.99 -24.79
N GLY A 259 -14.53 -8.36 -25.97
CA GLY A 259 -15.72 -8.24 -26.79
C GLY A 259 -16.29 -9.64 -27.02
N ALA A 260 -17.59 -9.78 -26.79
CA ALA A 260 -18.44 -10.95 -27.02
C ALA A 260 -18.19 -12.21 -26.17
N LEU A 261 -19.23 -12.56 -25.41
CA LEU A 261 -19.52 -13.89 -24.87
C LEU A 261 -19.31 -14.97 -25.94
N TYR A 262 -18.31 -15.83 -25.80
CA TYR A 262 -18.39 -17.26 -26.14
C TYR A 262 -17.29 -18.00 -25.36
N THR A 263 -17.64 -18.50 -24.17
CA THR A 263 -16.86 -19.50 -23.46
C THR A 263 -16.86 -20.79 -24.28
N ASN A 264 -15.72 -21.13 -24.88
CA ASN A 264 -15.33 -22.52 -25.01
C ASN A 264 -14.03 -22.71 -24.23
N PHE A 265 -14.14 -23.46 -23.15
CA PHE A 265 -13.00 -23.99 -22.42
C PHE A 265 -12.16 -24.83 -23.37
N VAL A 266 -10.89 -24.46 -23.55
CA VAL A 266 -9.85 -25.44 -23.88
C VAL A 266 -8.67 -25.14 -22.97
N TYR A 267 -8.48 -26.03 -21.99
CA TYR A 267 -7.25 -26.15 -21.23
C TYR A 267 -6.12 -26.52 -22.19
N PHE A 268 -5.01 -25.79 -22.15
CA PHE A 268 -3.70 -26.36 -22.47
C PHE A 268 -2.73 -26.00 -21.37
N SER A 269 -2.38 -27.02 -20.60
CA SER A 269 -1.17 -27.08 -19.79
C SER A 269 0.04 -27.24 -20.72
N CYS A 270 1.13 -26.55 -20.42
CA CYS A 270 2.48 -27.03 -20.77
C CYS A 270 3.05 -27.78 -19.57
#